data_AF-A0A9W9ZRM8-F1
#
_entry.id   AF-A0A9W9ZRM8-F1
#
_cell.length_a   1.000
_cell.length_b   1.000
_cell.length_c   1.000
_cell.angle_alpha   90.00
_cell.angle_beta   90.00
_cell.angle_gamma   90.00
#
_symmetry.space_group_name_H-M   'P 1'
#
loop_
_entity.id
_entity.type
_entity.pdbx_description
1 polymer ?
#
loop_
_entity_poly.entity_id
_entity_poly.type
_entity_poly.pdbx_seq_one_letter_code
_entity_poly.pdbx_strand_id
1 'polypeptide(L)'
;MTSQYRVADSKREEFRKYLEKAGVMDALTKVLVNLYEEPEKPSNALDFMKEHLHGGPPETADIESLRNEVSDLRQKVELLTAENSELKQRLQSYEPQAEDNNPGE
;
A
#
# COMPACT_ATOMS: atom_id res chain seq x y z
N MET A 1 -21.14 -41.70 10.78
CA MET A 1 -21.53 -40.27 10.89
C MET A 1 -20.35 -39.30 11.02
N THR A 2 -19.10 -39.70 10.75
CA THR A 2 -17.91 -38.85 10.96
C THR A 2 -17.41 -38.11 9.72
N SER A 3 -17.70 -38.61 8.51
CA SER A 3 -17.18 -38.03 7.26
C SER A 3 -17.81 -36.68 6.89
N GLN A 4 -19.13 -36.55 7.09
CA GLN A 4 -19.87 -35.32 6.75
C GLN A 4 -19.54 -34.14 7.67
N TYR A 5 -19.23 -34.42 8.95
CA TYR A 5 -18.75 -33.42 9.91
C TYR A 5 -17.39 -32.85 9.50
N ARG A 6 -16.43 -33.71 9.12
CA ARG A 6 -15.10 -33.26 8.66
C ARG A 6 -15.15 -32.36 7.43
N VAL A 7 -16.05 -32.65 6.49
CA VAL A 7 -16.22 -31.82 5.28
C VAL A 7 -16.87 -30.47 5.62
N ALA A 8 -17.83 -30.43 6.55
CA ALA A 8 -18.44 -29.18 7.01
C ALA A 8 -17.44 -28.30 7.76
N ASP A 9 -16.58 -28.90 8.58
CA ASP A 9 -15.51 -28.18 9.27
C ASP A 9 -14.44 -27.65 8.30
N SER A 10 -14.09 -28.41 7.25
CA SER A 10 -13.18 -27.94 6.19
C SER A 10 -13.70 -26.69 5.48
N LYS A 11 -14.98 -26.69 5.08
CA LYS A 11 -15.58 -25.53 4.40
C LYS A 11 -15.65 -24.29 5.29
N ARG A 12 -15.94 -24.48 6.58
CA ARG A 12 -15.95 -23.39 7.57
C ARG A 12 -14.56 -22.80 7.75
N GLU A 13 -13.55 -23.65 7.84
CA GLU A 13 -12.15 -23.24 7.99
C GLU A 13 -11.64 -22.50 6.75
N GLU A 14 -11.96 -22.98 5.55
CA GLU A 14 -11.64 -22.30 4.28
C GLU A 14 -12.29 -20.92 4.21
N PHE A 15 -13.55 -20.80 4.61
CA PHE A 15 -14.25 -19.52 4.63
C PHE A 15 -13.65 -18.56 5.66
N ARG A 16 -13.29 -19.07 6.85
CA ARG A 16 -12.59 -18.27 7.87
C ARG A 16 -11.25 -17.74 7.35
N LYS A 17 -10.42 -18.61 6.75
CA LYS A 17 -9.14 -18.22 6.15
C LYS A 17 -9.31 -17.21 5.03
N TYR A 18 -10.37 -17.34 4.23
CA TYR A 18 -10.71 -16.35 3.21
C TYR A 18 -10.99 -14.98 3.83
N LEU A 19 -11.82 -14.91 4.88
CA LEU A 19 -12.13 -13.65 5.58
C LEU A 19 -10.90 -13.04 6.25
N GLU A 20 -10.05 -13.86 6.86
CA GLU A 20 -8.77 -13.43 7.44
C GLU A 20 -7.84 -12.88 6.35
N LYS A 21 -7.64 -13.61 5.25
CA LYS A 21 -6.78 -13.19 4.13
C LYS A 21 -7.30 -11.94 3.42
N ALA A 22 -8.62 -11.78 3.33
CA ALA A 22 -9.26 -10.61 2.72
C ALA A 22 -9.32 -9.39 3.67
N GLY A 23 -8.84 -9.50 4.91
CA GLY A 23 -8.82 -8.40 5.88
C GLY A 23 -10.17 -8.10 6.54
N VAL A 24 -11.22 -8.89 6.27
CA VAL A 24 -12.57 -8.67 6.82
C VAL A 24 -12.59 -8.80 8.33
N MET A 25 -11.86 -9.77 8.87
CA MET A 25 -11.78 -9.99 10.32
C MET A 25 -11.12 -8.82 11.05
N ASP A 26 -10.09 -8.24 10.45
CA ASP A 26 -9.37 -7.10 11.00
C ASP A 26 -10.22 -5.82 10.96
N ALA A 27 -10.88 -5.56 9.82
CA ALA A 27 -11.81 -4.44 9.68
C ALA A 27 -12.97 -4.51 10.70
N LEU A 28 -13.58 -5.69 10.88
CA LEU A 28 -14.63 -5.89 11.90
C LEU A 28 -14.07 -5.65 13.32
N THR A 29 -12.85 -6.13 13.60
CA THR A 29 -12.20 -5.93 14.90
C THR A 29 -11.98 -4.46 15.19
N LYS A 30 -11.45 -3.69 14.23
CA LYS A 30 -11.23 -2.25 14.35
C LYS A 30 -12.52 -1.49 14.64
N VAL A 31 -13.61 -1.78 13.91
CA VAL A 31 -14.91 -1.12 14.15
C VAL A 31 -15.44 -1.42 15.55
N LEU A 32 -15.28 -2.66 16.04
CA LEU A 32 -15.70 -3.05 17.39
C LEU A 32 -14.85 -2.41 18.48
N VAL A 33 -13.53 -2.27 18.26
CA VAL A 33 -12.62 -1.55 19.16
C VAL A 33 -13.02 -0.07 19.24
N ASN A 34 -13.23 0.58 18.09
CA ASN A 34 -13.68 1.98 18.05
C ASN A 34 -15.00 2.16 18.82
N LEU A 35 -15.98 1.28 18.59
CA LEU A 35 -17.24 1.29 19.32
C LEU A 35 -17.03 1.07 20.83
N TYR A 36 -16.07 0.24 21.22
CA TYR A 36 -15.72 -0.01 22.63
C TYR A 36 -15.02 1.18 23.28
N GLU A 37 -14.20 1.92 22.54
CA GLU A 37 -13.46 3.09 23.02
C GLU A 37 -14.29 4.37 23.05
N GLU A 38 -15.42 4.42 22.32
CA GLU A 38 -16.32 5.58 22.32
C GLU A 38 -16.74 5.99 23.76
N PRO A 39 -16.41 7.21 24.21
CA PRO A 39 -16.73 7.68 25.56
C PRO A 39 -18.24 7.82 25.78
N GLU A 40 -18.98 8.19 24.73
CA GLU A 40 -20.43 8.20 24.71
C GLU A 40 -20.93 7.10 23.77
N LYS A 41 -21.49 6.03 24.33
CA LYS A 41 -21.98 4.93 23.50
C LYS A 41 -23.12 5.39 22.59
N PRO A 42 -23.04 5.13 21.28
CA PRO A 42 -24.11 5.51 20.38
C PRO A 42 -25.40 4.80 20.77
N SER A 43 -26.53 5.50 20.69
CA SER A 43 -27.85 4.94 20.98
C SER A 43 -28.21 3.76 20.08
N ASN A 44 -27.62 3.69 18.88
CA ASN A 44 -27.73 2.56 17.96
C ASN A 44 -26.35 2.09 17.47
N ALA A 45 -25.83 1.04 18.10
CA ALA A 45 -24.56 0.41 17.73
C ALA A 45 -24.54 -0.15 16.30
N LEU A 46 -25.68 -0.63 15.77
CA LEU A 46 -25.73 -1.17 14.41
C LEU A 46 -25.54 -0.09 13.34
N ASP A 47 -26.07 1.11 13.58
CA ASP A 47 -25.90 2.22 12.64
C ASP A 47 -24.46 2.75 12.69
N PHE A 48 -23.88 2.86 13.88
CA PHE A 48 -22.44 3.15 14.04
C PHE A 48 -21.57 2.16 13.25
N MET A 49 -21.82 0.86 13.38
CA MET A 49 -21.09 -0.16 12.63
C MET A 49 -21.25 0.00 11.12
N LYS A 50 -22.46 0.27 10.62
CA LYS A 50 -22.67 0.49 9.18
C LYS A 50 -21.85 1.68 8.69
N GLU A 51 -21.90 2.81 9.37
CA GLU A 51 -21.15 4.01 8.96
C GLU A 51 -19.63 3.75 8.91
N HIS A 52 -19.11 3.06 9.94
CA HIS A 52 -17.68 2.80 10.07
C HIS A 52 -17.17 1.61 9.22
N LEU A 53 -18.06 0.80 8.66
CA LEU A 53 -17.72 -0.29 7.72
C LEU A 53 -17.67 0.19 6.25
N HIS A 54 -18.46 1.19 5.85
CA HIS A 54 -18.50 1.68 4.47
C HIS A 54 -17.39 2.70 4.14
N GLY A 55 -16.81 3.32 5.17
CA GLY A 55 -15.77 4.34 5.02
C GLY A 55 -14.70 4.17 6.07
N GLY A 56 -14.29 2.91 6.32
CA GLY A 56 -13.25 2.59 7.29
C GLY A 56 -12.10 3.59 7.14
N PRO A 57 -11.59 4.18 8.24
CA PRO A 57 -10.49 5.12 8.14
C PRO A 57 -9.39 4.39 7.37
N PRO A 58 -8.88 4.95 6.26
CA PRO A 58 -7.68 4.41 5.64
C PRO A 58 -6.68 4.26 6.78
N GLU A 59 -6.21 3.03 6.98
CA GLU A 59 -5.41 2.63 8.13
C GLU A 59 -4.36 3.72 8.30
N THR A 60 -4.42 4.49 9.39
CA THR A 60 -3.63 5.72 9.49
C THR A 60 -2.14 5.41 9.31
N ALA A 61 -1.74 4.21 9.76
CA ALA A 61 -0.45 3.58 9.50
C ALA A 61 -0.17 3.34 8.00
N ASP A 62 -1.13 2.86 7.20
CA ASP A 62 -0.96 2.69 5.76
C ASP A 62 -0.86 4.03 5.04
N ILE A 63 -1.64 5.04 5.44
CA ILE A 63 -1.51 6.38 4.84
C ILE A 63 -0.16 6.98 5.17
N GLU A 64 0.29 6.90 6.43
CA GLU A 64 1.60 7.42 6.82
C GLU A 64 2.73 6.66 6.14
N SER A 65 2.65 5.33 6.06
CA SER A 65 3.60 4.50 5.32
C SER A 65 3.63 4.87 3.84
N LEU A 66 2.48 5.00 3.19
CA LEU A 66 2.38 5.41 1.79
C LEU A 66 2.90 6.85 1.57
N ARG A 67 2.67 7.77 2.51
CA ARG A 67 3.20 9.13 2.46
C ARG A 67 4.73 9.14 2.57
N ASN A 68 5.30 8.35 3.47
CA ASN A 68 6.74 8.20 3.63
C ASN A 68 7.35 7.59 2.37
N GLU A 69 6.76 6.52 1.83
CA GLU A 69 7.22 5.89 0.59
C GLU A 69 7.18 6.86 -0.60
N VAL A 70 6.09 7.64 -0.73
CA VAL A 70 5.99 8.69 -1.77
C VAL A 70 7.06 9.77 -1.60
N SER A 71 7.38 10.16 -0.36
CA SER A 71 8.43 11.12 -0.06
C SER A 71 9.80 10.58 -0.47
N ASP A 72 10.13 9.36 -0.04
CA ASP A 72 11.41 8.70 -0.32
C ASP A 72 11.61 8.48 -1.82
N LEU A 73 10.57 8.02 -2.53
CA LEU A 73 10.61 7.84 -3.97
C LEU A 73 10.83 9.18 -4.70
N ARG A 74 10.16 10.26 -4.28
CA ARG A 74 10.36 11.59 -4.86
C ARG A 74 11.80 12.08 -4.69
N GLN A 75 12.36 11.92 -3.49
CA GLN A 75 13.75 12.30 -3.23
C GLN A 75 14.72 11.49 -4.09
N LYS A 76 14.48 10.18 -4.23
CA LYS A 76 15.31 9.31 -5.07
C LYS A 76 15.23 9.67 -6.55
N VAL A 77 14.05 10.01 -7.05
CA VAL A 77 13.85 10.49 -8.42
C VAL A 77 14.61 11.79 -8.65
N GLU A 78 14.56 12.73 -7.71
CA GLU A 78 15.27 14.00 -7.82
C GLU A 78 16.79 13.80 -7.87
N LEU A 79 17.34 12.98 -6.95
CA LEU A 79 18.76 12.65 -6.93
C LEU A 79 19.22 11.97 -8.23
N LEU A 80 18.49 10.96 -8.68
CA LEU A 80 18.81 10.25 -9.92
C LEU A 80 18.70 11.17 -11.14
N THR A 81 17.73 12.09 -11.14
CA THR A 81 17.57 13.06 -12.25
C THR A 81 18.74 14.05 -12.28
N ALA A 82 19.18 14.54 -11.12
CA ALA A 82 20.34 15.42 -11.02
C ALA A 82 21.62 14.71 -11.46
N GLU A 83 21.86 13.49 -10.98
CA GLU A 83 23.01 12.68 -11.39
C GLU A 83 22.98 12.37 -12.90
N ASN A 84 21.82 12.02 -13.45
CA ASN A 84 21.68 11.78 -14.89
C ASN A 84 21.96 13.03 -15.71
N SER A 85 21.54 14.21 -15.23
CA SER A 85 21.84 15.49 -15.86
C SER A 85 23.34 15.80 -15.83
N GLU A 86 24.00 15.59 -14.69
CA GLU A 86 25.45 15.80 -14.55
C GLU A 86 26.24 14.85 -15.46
N LEU A 87 25.89 13.56 -15.46
CA LEU A 87 26.53 12.57 -16.31
C LEU A 87 26.35 12.87 -17.80
N LYS A 88 25.15 13.30 -18.21
CA LYS A 88 24.90 13.76 -19.59
C LYS A 88 25.73 14.98 -19.96
N GLN A 89 25.84 15.95 -19.05
CA GLN A 89 26.66 17.15 -19.28
C GLN A 89 28.16 16.80 -19.38
N ARG A 90 28.65 15.90 -18.54
CA ARG A 90 30.01 15.37 -18.63
C ARG A 90 30.22 14.63 -19.94
N LEU A 91 29.32 13.74 -20.35
CA LEU A 91 29.40 13.04 -21.63
C LEU A 91 29.46 14.01 -22.82
N GLN A 92 28.60 15.04 -22.84
CA GLN A 92 28.64 16.08 -23.88
C GLN A 92 29.98 16.83 -23.91
N SER A 93 30.61 17.05 -22.76
CA SER A 93 31.94 17.68 -22.70
C SER A 93 33.06 16.81 -23.26
N TYR A 94 32.85 15.48 -23.34
CA TYR A 94 33.76 14.53 -23.97
C TYR A 94 33.38 14.22 -25.44
N GLU A 95 32.23 14.69 -25.92
CA GLU A 95 31.69 14.34 -27.25
C GLU A 95 32.09 15.21 -28.47
N PRO A 96 33.02 16.19 -28.41
CA PRO A 96 33.57 16.74 -29.64
C PRO A 96 35.07 16.46 -29.79
N GLN A 97 35.49 15.21 -30.03
CA GLN A 97 36.76 14.84 -30.71
C GLN A 97 36.75 13.40 -31.32
N ALA A 98 35.65 12.93 -31.94
CA ALA A 98 35.67 11.65 -32.65
C ALA A 98 35.40 11.74 -34.17
N GLU A 99 34.92 12.87 -34.69
CA GLU A 99 34.57 12.98 -36.12
C GLU A 99 34.95 14.35 -36.70
N ASP A 100 36.24 14.68 -36.73
CA ASP A 100 36.76 15.65 -37.72
C ASP A 100 38.24 15.41 -38.03
N ASN A 101 38.57 14.21 -38.50
CA ASN A 101 39.82 13.95 -39.22
C ASN A 101 39.60 12.85 -40.25
N ASN A 102 38.87 13.19 -41.32
CA ASN A 102 39.14 12.59 -42.61
C ASN A 102 39.45 13.73 -43.60
N PRO A 103 40.73 14.12 -43.77
CA PRO A 103 41.11 14.99 -44.87
C PRO A 103 40.93 14.18 -46.15
N GLY A 104 40.13 14.72 -47.07
CA GLY A 104 39.91 14.09 -48.36
C GLY A 104 41.22 13.87 -49.11
N GLU A 105 41.38 12.66 -49.63
CA GLU A 105 42.06 12.33 -50.89
C GLU A 105 41.29 11.19 -51.57
#